data_AF-A0A5C1I434-F1
#
_entry.id   AF-A0A5C1I434-F1
#
_cell.length_a   1.000
_cell.length_b   1.000
_cell.length_c   1.000
_cell.angle_alpha   90.00
_cell.angle_beta   90.00
_cell.angle_gamma   90.00
#
_symmetry.space_group_name_H-M   'P 1'
#
loop_
_entity.id
_entity.type
_entity.pdbx_description
1 polymer ?
#
loop_
_entity_poly.entity_id
_entity_poly.type
_entity_poly.pdbx_seq_one_letter_code
_entity_poly.pdbx_strand_id
1 'polypeptide(L)'
;MEKLLTIFIFLSFSTSSLYSQNKTIKGRLIDDDLETLPYVSILINDTVKVGKTDLNGFFHIDIPISVEKITFSTVGIEPATIKLADKCNEVEVVMMLSSTYDFITLKRIDKLRMKRFKKVSELHKRAFEKGIFKTDKSCYIQEFMPYYKRK
;
A
#
# COMPACT_ATOMS: atom_id res chain seq x y z
N MET A 1 46.74 33.02 5.08
CA MET A 1 45.90 32.39 4.04
C MET A 1 45.83 30.88 4.20
N GLU A 2 46.92 30.23 4.65
CA GLU A 2 47.00 28.80 5.02
C GLU A 2 45.84 28.27 5.89
N LYS A 3 45.47 29.01 6.96
CA LYS A 3 44.40 28.59 7.90
C LYS A 3 42.98 28.72 7.34
N LEU A 4 42.81 29.48 6.26
CA LEU A 4 41.51 29.73 5.63
C LEU A 4 41.23 28.66 4.55
N LEU A 5 42.29 28.15 3.91
CA LEU A 5 42.26 27.02 2.97
C LEU A 5 41.86 25.70 3.65
N THR A 6 42.35 25.44 4.88
CA THR A 6 42.00 24.22 5.63
C THR A 6 40.54 24.19 6.07
N ILE A 7 39.94 25.33 6.40
CA ILE A 7 38.50 25.43 6.72
C ILE A 7 37.64 25.15 5.48
N PHE A 8 38.06 25.63 4.31
CA PHE A 8 37.33 25.43 3.04
C PHE A 8 37.33 23.96 2.61
N ILE A 9 38.44 23.24 2.82
CA ILE A 9 38.56 21.81 2.54
C ILE A 9 37.66 20.99 3.48
N PHE A 10 37.59 21.34 4.77
CA PHE A 10 36.73 20.65 5.73
C PHE A 10 35.23 20.89 5.48
N LEU A 11 34.86 22.05 4.95
CA LEU A 11 33.48 22.39 4.57
C LEU A 11 33.03 21.72 3.26
N SER A 12 33.96 21.36 2.39
CA SER A 12 33.66 20.66 1.13
C SER A 12 33.32 19.17 1.32
N PHE A 13 33.83 18.54 2.38
CA PHE A 13 33.66 17.11 2.65
C PHE A 13 32.30 16.76 3.30
N SER A 14 31.57 17.74 3.84
CA SER A 14 30.26 17.54 4.49
C SER A 14 29.07 17.57 3.52
N THR A 15 29.30 17.68 2.21
CA THR A 15 28.24 17.60 1.19
C THR A 15 27.98 16.19 0.69
N SER A 16 28.48 15.16 1.38
CA SER A 16 28.19 13.75 1.08
C SER A 16 26.70 13.45 1.32
N SER A 17 25.90 13.80 0.33
CA SER A 17 24.69 13.11 -0.12
C SER A 17 23.85 12.49 0.98
N LEU A 18 22.87 13.25 1.47
CA LEU A 18 21.65 12.74 2.09
C LEU A 18 20.90 11.89 1.03
N TYR A 19 21.39 10.69 0.75
CA TYR A 19 20.61 9.71 -0.01
C TYR A 19 19.42 9.33 0.86
N SER A 20 18.21 9.72 0.43
CA SER A 20 17.00 9.08 0.92
C SER A 20 17.13 7.61 0.58
N GLN A 21 17.32 6.76 1.60
CA GLN A 21 17.41 5.32 1.38
C GLN A 21 16.05 4.85 0.87
N ASN A 22 16.02 4.32 -0.35
CA ASN A 22 14.83 3.75 -0.94
C ASN A 22 14.79 2.24 -0.67
N LYS A 23 13.59 1.71 -0.49
CA LYS A 23 13.30 0.28 -0.50
C LYS A 23 12.40 -0.04 -1.68
N THR A 24 12.65 -1.19 -2.28
CA THR A 24 11.86 -1.70 -3.40
C THR A 24 10.75 -2.60 -2.88
N ILE A 25 9.52 -2.26 -3.24
CA ILE A 25 8.33 -3.06 -2.94
C ILE A 25 7.79 -3.60 -4.26
N LYS A 26 7.58 -4.91 -4.30
CA LYS A 26 6.89 -5.58 -5.40
C LYS A 26 5.68 -6.30 -4.87
N GLY A 27 4.74 -6.63 -5.74
CA GLY A 27 3.54 -7.26 -5.28
C GLY A 27 2.50 -7.50 -6.35
N ARG A 28 1.33 -7.94 -5.91
CA ARG A 28 0.17 -8.22 -6.75
C ARG A 28 -1.12 -7.81 -6.05
N LEU A 29 -2.05 -7.23 -6.80
CA LEU A 29 -3.36 -6.83 -6.31
C LEU A 29 -4.45 -7.67 -6.98
N ILE A 30 -5.39 -8.15 -6.16
CA ILE A 30 -6.61 -8.83 -6.60
C ILE A 30 -7.83 -8.26 -5.87
N ASP A 31 -9.02 -8.50 -6.39
CA ASP A 31 -10.27 -8.20 -5.69
C ASP A 31 -10.77 -9.36 -4.81
N ASP A 32 -11.93 -9.16 -4.17
CA ASP A 32 -12.55 -10.16 -3.30
C ASP A 32 -13.22 -11.33 -4.04
N ASP A 33 -13.26 -11.30 -5.37
CA ASP A 33 -13.61 -12.41 -6.25
C ASP A 33 -12.36 -13.16 -6.77
N LEU A 34 -11.17 -12.74 -6.33
CA LEU A 34 -9.85 -13.26 -6.70
C LEU A 34 -9.43 -12.93 -8.14
N GLU A 35 -10.03 -11.91 -8.74
CA GLU A 35 -9.66 -11.40 -10.06
C GLU A 35 -8.53 -10.37 -9.94
N THR A 36 -7.64 -10.32 -10.92
CA THR A 36 -6.50 -9.39 -10.90
C THR A 36 -6.94 -7.96 -11.15
N LEU A 37 -6.32 -7.01 -10.45
CA LEU A 37 -6.68 -5.59 -10.56
C LEU A 37 -5.66 -4.79 -11.39
N PRO A 38 -5.95 -4.50 -12.67
CA PRO A 38 -5.06 -3.70 -13.50
C PRO A 38 -5.17 -2.20 -13.23
N TYR A 39 -4.09 -1.47 -13.52
CA TYR A 39 -4.02 -0.01 -13.48
C TYR A 39 -4.38 0.66 -12.14
N VAL A 40 -4.33 -0.08 -11.03
CA VAL A 40 -4.55 0.47 -9.69
C VAL A 40 -3.47 1.48 -9.37
N SER A 41 -3.85 2.68 -8.92
CA SER A 41 -2.88 3.71 -8.53
C SER A 41 -2.33 3.41 -7.15
N ILE A 42 -1.01 3.57 -7.00
CA ILE A 42 -0.29 3.35 -5.75
C ILE A 42 0.17 4.70 -5.21
N LEU A 43 -0.27 5.02 -3.99
CA LEU A 43 -0.11 6.32 -3.35
C LEU A 43 0.65 6.16 -2.02
N ILE A 44 1.58 7.07 -1.75
CA ILE A 44 2.24 7.24 -0.45
C ILE A 44 1.92 8.62 0.11
N ASN A 45 2.05 8.79 1.43
CA ASN A 45 1.75 10.06 2.12
C ASN A 45 0.38 10.64 1.69
N ASP A 46 -0.60 9.74 1.55
CA ASP A 46 -1.98 9.96 1.11
C ASP A 46 -2.19 10.51 -0.32
N THR A 47 -1.18 11.14 -0.93
CA THR A 47 -1.35 11.95 -2.15
C THR A 47 -0.33 11.70 -3.24
N VAL A 48 0.87 11.22 -2.91
CA VAL A 48 1.97 11.09 -3.87
C VAL A 48 1.85 9.79 -4.62
N LYS A 49 1.52 9.86 -5.92
CA LYS A 49 1.47 8.69 -6.79
C LYS A 49 2.88 8.21 -7.13
N VAL A 50 3.19 6.98 -6.77
CA VAL A 50 4.51 6.36 -6.99
C VAL A 50 4.50 5.28 -8.07
N GLY A 51 3.31 4.80 -8.45
CA GLY A 51 3.21 3.77 -9.48
C GLY A 51 1.77 3.39 -9.79
N LYS A 52 1.65 2.34 -10.62
CA LYS A 52 0.40 1.66 -10.92
C LYS A 52 0.63 0.19 -11.19
N THR A 53 -0.39 -0.66 -11.02
CA THR A 53 -0.30 -2.05 -11.46
C THR A 53 -0.33 -2.21 -12.98
N ASP A 54 0.27 -3.29 -13.46
CA ASP A 54 0.21 -3.74 -14.85
C ASP A 54 -1.12 -4.45 -15.17
N LEU A 55 -1.24 -5.02 -16.38
CA LEU A 55 -2.44 -5.74 -16.83
C LEU A 55 -2.79 -6.98 -15.99
N ASN A 56 -1.81 -7.57 -15.30
CA ASN A 56 -1.95 -8.79 -14.52
C ASN A 56 -2.05 -8.51 -13.01
N GLY A 57 -2.17 -7.23 -12.64
CA GLY A 57 -2.24 -6.76 -11.26
C GLY A 57 -0.90 -6.71 -10.53
N PHE A 58 0.23 -6.94 -11.21
CA PHE A 58 1.55 -6.84 -10.59
C PHE A 58 2.05 -5.40 -10.52
N PHE A 59 2.88 -5.10 -9.53
CA PHE A 59 3.57 -3.83 -9.43
C PHE A 59 4.99 -3.98 -8.89
N HIS A 60 5.78 -2.95 -9.17
CA HIS A 60 7.15 -2.78 -8.67
C HIS A 60 7.39 -1.28 -8.49
N ILE A 61 7.70 -0.86 -7.27
CA ILE A 61 7.88 0.55 -6.91
C ILE A 61 9.08 0.72 -5.97
N ASP A 62 9.76 1.85 -6.10
CA ASP A 62 10.77 2.29 -5.15
C ASP A 62 10.21 3.42 -4.30
N ILE A 63 10.23 3.24 -2.98
CA ILE A 63 9.71 4.21 -2.02
C ILE A 63 10.75 4.51 -0.94
N PRO A 64 10.75 5.70 -0.33
CA PRO A 64 11.62 5.99 0.80
C PRO A 64 11.38 5.00 1.96
N ILE A 65 12.45 4.62 2.67
CA ILE A 65 12.35 3.70 3.82
C ILE A 65 11.42 4.25 4.92
N SER A 66 11.35 5.57 5.07
CA SER A 66 10.47 6.28 6.01
C SER A 66 8.97 6.08 5.73
N VAL A 67 8.60 5.58 4.55
CA VAL A 67 7.20 5.32 4.23
C VAL A 67 6.74 4.04 4.92
N GLU A 68 5.79 4.20 5.84
CA GLU A 68 5.12 3.09 6.53
C GLU A 68 3.79 2.70 5.88
N LYS A 69 3.12 3.64 5.20
CA LYS A 69 1.77 3.45 4.65
C LYS A 69 1.72 3.57 3.14
N ILE A 70 1.01 2.64 2.51
CA ILE A 70 0.71 2.66 1.08
C ILE A 70 -0.80 2.57 0.91
N THR A 71 -1.36 3.41 0.05
CA THR A 71 -2.78 3.39 -0.32
C THR A 71 -2.92 2.98 -1.78
N PHE A 72 -3.76 1.98 -2.02
CA PHE A 72 -4.14 1.52 -3.34
C PHE A 72 -5.53 2.05 -3.67
N SER A 73 -5.70 2.60 -4.88
CA SER A 73 -6.98 3.21 -5.29
C SER A 73 -7.23 3.06 -6.78
N THR A 74 -8.46 2.69 -7.11
CA THR A 74 -8.99 2.67 -8.48
C THR A 74 -10.51 2.81 -8.45
N VAL A 75 -11.11 3.09 -9.60
CA VAL A 75 -12.56 3.20 -9.75
C VAL A 75 -13.22 1.84 -9.53
N GLY A 76 -14.34 1.82 -8.81
CA GLY A 76 -15.10 0.58 -8.58
C GLY A 76 -14.58 -0.30 -7.44
N ILE A 77 -13.46 0.06 -6.81
CA ILE A 77 -12.84 -0.68 -5.70
C ILE A 77 -12.79 0.22 -4.45
N GLU A 78 -13.02 -0.35 -3.27
CA GLU A 78 -12.79 0.35 -2.01
C GLU A 78 -11.28 0.62 -1.82
N PRO A 79 -10.85 1.86 -1.52
CA PRO A 79 -9.44 2.15 -1.26
C PRO A 79 -8.88 1.27 -0.14
N ALA A 80 -7.70 0.69 -0.38
CA ALA A 80 -7.03 -0.16 0.58
C ALA A 80 -5.75 0.51 1.07
N THR A 81 -5.71 0.87 2.35
CA THR A 81 -4.50 1.39 2.99
C THR A 81 -3.86 0.27 3.80
N ILE A 82 -2.56 0.04 3.56
CA ILE A 82 -1.76 -0.94 4.28
C ILE A 82 -0.66 -0.25 5.06
N LYS A 83 -0.36 -0.77 6.25
CA LYS A 83 0.83 -0.45 7.03
C LYS A 83 1.84 -1.58 6.89
N LEU A 84 2.99 -1.28 6.30
CA LEU A 84 4.07 -2.25 6.08
C LEU A 84 4.76 -2.65 7.39
N ALA A 85 5.14 -3.91 7.51
CA ALA A 85 6.12 -4.35 8.52
C ALA A 85 7.56 -4.10 8.02
N ASP A 86 8.54 -4.09 8.95
CA ASP A 86 9.94 -3.75 8.66
C ASP A 86 10.60 -4.61 7.56
N LYS A 87 10.16 -5.87 7.38
CA LYS A 87 10.69 -6.81 6.39
C LYS A 87 9.61 -7.29 5.41
N CYS A 88 8.86 -6.36 4.81
CA CYS A 88 7.78 -6.66 3.89
C CYS A 88 8.06 -6.09 2.49
N ASN A 89 8.74 -6.87 1.65
CA ASN A 89 9.11 -6.46 0.28
C ASN A 89 8.22 -7.07 -0.82
N GLU A 90 7.49 -8.14 -0.51
CA GLU A 90 6.50 -8.77 -1.39
C GLU A 90 5.11 -8.53 -0.79
N VAL A 91 4.30 -7.70 -1.46
CA VAL A 91 3.03 -7.18 -0.95
C VAL A 91 1.88 -7.70 -1.82
N GLU A 92 1.15 -8.67 -1.29
CA GLU A 92 0.04 -9.33 -1.98
C GLU A 92 -1.28 -8.94 -1.31
N VAL A 93 -2.09 -8.13 -2.00
CA VAL A 93 -3.23 -7.44 -1.39
C VAL A 93 -4.55 -7.83 -2.04
N VAL A 94 -5.53 -8.10 -1.19
CA VAL A 94 -6.94 -8.23 -1.58
C VAL A 94 -7.65 -6.92 -1.32
N MET A 95 -8.20 -6.32 -2.37
CA MET A 95 -9.03 -5.12 -2.28
C MET A 95 -10.50 -5.52 -2.40
N MET A 96 -11.41 -4.80 -1.75
CA MET A 96 -12.84 -5.14 -1.81
C MET A 96 -13.50 -4.35 -2.94
N LEU A 97 -14.33 -4.99 -3.75
CA LEU A 97 -15.21 -4.32 -4.70
C LEU A 97 -16.10 -3.31 -3.97
N SER A 98 -16.18 -2.09 -4.51
CA SER A 98 -17.10 -1.07 -3.99
C SER A 98 -18.54 -1.53 -4.18
N SER A 99 -19.39 -1.25 -3.20
CA SER A 99 -20.82 -1.58 -3.28
C SER A 99 -21.64 -0.32 -3.07
N THR A 100 -22.70 -0.18 -3.86
CA THR A 100 -23.73 0.83 -3.64
C THR A 100 -24.71 0.33 -2.58
N TYR A 101 -25.18 1.25 -1.75
CA TYR A 101 -25.99 0.94 -0.59
C TYR A 101 -27.15 1.92 -0.50
N ASP A 102 -28.32 1.51 -0.97
CA ASP A 102 -29.49 2.37 -1.03
C ASP A 102 -30.25 2.36 0.29
N PHE A 103 -30.71 3.54 0.71
CA PHE A 103 -31.61 3.73 1.87
C PHE A 103 -31.11 3.13 3.20
N ILE A 104 -29.79 3.07 3.42
CA ILE A 104 -29.21 2.60 4.69
C ILE A 104 -28.21 3.59 5.29
N THR A 105 -28.12 3.59 6.62
CA THR A 105 -27.25 4.51 7.36
C THR A 105 -25.77 4.15 7.20
N LEU A 106 -24.88 5.16 7.24
CA LEU A 106 -23.42 4.96 7.17
C LEU A 106 -22.91 3.95 8.22
N LYS A 107 -23.47 3.98 9.44
CA LYS A 107 -23.13 3.02 10.51
C LYS A 107 -23.52 1.58 10.13
N ARG A 108 -24.65 1.37 9.45
CA ARG A 108 -25.07 0.06 8.97
C ARG A 108 -24.21 -0.40 7.79
N ILE A 109 -23.88 0.51 6.88
CA ILE A 109 -22.94 0.27 5.76
C ILE A 109 -21.59 -0.21 6.31
N ASP A 110 -21.00 0.51 7.25
CA ASP A 110 -19.71 0.13 7.84
C ASP A 110 -19.77 -1.23 8.55
N LYS A 111 -20.91 -1.59 9.17
CA LYS A 111 -21.09 -2.93 9.75
C LYS A 111 -21.07 -4.02 8.68
N LEU A 112 -21.66 -3.79 7.50
CA LEU A 112 -21.65 -4.73 6.38
C LEU A 112 -20.24 -4.83 5.76
N ARG A 113 -19.60 -3.68 5.50
CA ARG A 113 -18.23 -3.61 4.99
C ARG A 113 -17.24 -4.29 5.93
N MET A 114 -17.35 -4.07 7.24
CA MET A 114 -16.52 -4.74 8.25
C MET A 114 -16.68 -6.27 8.22
N LYS A 115 -17.87 -6.80 7.93
CA LYS A 115 -18.06 -8.26 7.77
C LYS A 115 -17.31 -8.81 6.55
N ARG A 116 -17.29 -8.07 5.45
CA ARG A 116 -16.50 -8.42 4.25
C ARG A 116 -15.00 -8.29 4.55
N PHE A 117 -14.59 -7.19 5.17
CA PHE A 117 -13.20 -6.91 5.53
C PHE A 117 -12.58 -8.02 6.41
N LYS A 118 -13.33 -8.56 7.37
CA LYS A 118 -12.87 -9.69 8.21
C LYS A 118 -12.52 -10.94 7.41
N LYS A 119 -13.04 -11.12 6.19
CA LYS A 119 -12.75 -12.26 5.32
C LYS A 119 -11.48 -12.06 4.47
N VAL A 120 -10.88 -10.86 4.46
CA VAL A 120 -9.69 -10.55 3.65
C VAL A 120 -8.52 -11.51 3.93
N SER A 121 -8.28 -11.86 5.19
CA SER A 121 -7.22 -12.83 5.53
C SER A 121 -7.50 -14.24 4.99
N GLU A 122 -8.76 -14.66 4.97
CA GLU A 122 -9.18 -15.94 4.39
C GLU A 122 -9.05 -15.92 2.87
N LEU A 123 -9.42 -14.81 2.23
CA LEU A 123 -9.26 -14.60 0.78
C LEU A 123 -7.79 -14.64 0.35
N HIS A 124 -6.90 -14.02 1.12
CA HIS A 124 -5.46 -14.09 0.88
C HIS A 124 -4.96 -15.55 0.90
N LYS A 125 -5.37 -16.32 1.90
CA LYS A 125 -5.04 -17.75 1.98
C LYS A 125 -5.59 -18.54 0.78
N ARG A 126 -6.84 -18.27 0.36
CA ARG A 126 -7.43 -18.89 -0.83
C ARG A 126 -6.69 -18.52 -2.12
N ALA A 127 -6.22 -17.27 -2.25
CA ALA A 127 -5.41 -16.84 -3.38
C ALA A 127 -4.07 -17.57 -3.45
N PHE A 128 -3.44 -17.82 -2.30
CA PHE A 128 -2.24 -18.64 -2.19
C PHE A 128 -2.49 -20.09 -2.59
N GLU A 129 -3.55 -20.72 -2.08
CA GLU A 129 -3.93 -22.09 -2.43
C GLU A 129 -4.21 -22.27 -3.94
N LYS A 130 -4.70 -21.21 -4.61
CA LYS A 130 -4.89 -21.18 -6.07
C LYS A 130 -3.63 -20.81 -6.87
N GLY A 131 -2.51 -20.54 -6.21
CA GLY A 131 -1.25 -20.11 -6.86
C GLY A 131 -1.28 -18.70 -7.44
N ILE A 132 -2.27 -17.87 -7.06
CA ILE A 132 -2.36 -16.46 -7.46
C ILE A 132 -1.34 -15.63 -6.67
N PHE A 133 -1.22 -15.93 -5.38
CA PHE A 133 -0.26 -15.37 -4.44
C PHE A 133 0.84 -16.38 -4.10
N LYS A 134 1.99 -15.86 -3.69
CA LYS A 134 3.19 -16.61 -3.32
C LYS A 134 3.25 -16.87 -1.82
N THR A 135 2.59 -16.06 -1.01
CA THR A 135 2.61 -16.15 0.45
C THR A 135 1.25 -16.54 1.01
N ASP A 136 1.23 -17.34 2.07
CA ASP A 136 -0.02 -17.76 2.73
C ASP A 136 -0.61 -16.67 3.64
N LYS A 137 0.22 -15.71 4.05
CA LYS A 137 -0.10 -14.63 4.98
C LYS A 137 0.51 -13.31 4.53
N SER A 138 -0.24 -12.23 4.74
CA SER A 138 0.21 -10.86 4.50
C SER A 138 1.29 -10.42 5.50
N CYS A 139 2.35 -9.78 5.01
CA CYS A 139 3.39 -9.14 5.84
C CYS A 139 3.07 -7.69 6.23
N TYR A 140 1.81 -7.28 6.09
CA TYR A 140 1.32 -5.93 6.39
C TYR A 140 0.01 -5.99 7.16
N ILE A 141 -0.39 -4.86 7.73
CA ILE A 141 -1.70 -4.69 8.37
C ILE A 141 -2.56 -3.80 7.45
N GLN A 142 -3.71 -4.29 7.03
CA GLN A 142 -4.68 -3.48 6.28
C GLN A 142 -5.56 -2.70 7.26
N GLU A 143 -5.72 -1.40 7.04
CA GLU A 143 -6.56 -0.54 7.87
C GLU A 143 -7.99 -0.48 7.28
N PHE A 144 -9.00 -0.70 8.12
CA PHE A 144 -10.39 -0.48 7.73
C PHE A 144 -10.76 1.00 7.89
N MET A 145 -11.14 1.66 6.79
CA MET A 145 -11.58 3.06 6.81
C MET A 145 -13.12 3.16 6.84
N PRO A 146 -13.73 3.49 8.01
CA PRO A 146 -15.17 3.66 8.11
C PRO A 146 -15.64 4.95 7.41
N TYR A 147 -16.83 4.91 6.81
CA TYR A 147 -17.49 6.11 6.31
C TYR A 147 -18.06 6.95 7.44
N TYR A 148 -18.55 6.30 8.50
CA TYR A 148 -19.10 6.96 9.67
C TYR A 148 -17.98 7.41 10.62
N LYS A 149 -17.78 8.73 10.74
CA LYS A 149 -16.95 9.35 11.78
C LYS A 149 -17.84 9.81 12.93
N ARG A 150 -17.57 9.34 14.15
CA ARG A 150 -18.18 9.94 15.35
C ARG A 150 -17.59 11.34 15.50
N LYS A 151 -18.47 12.35 15.58
CA LYS A 151 -18.10 13.71 15.97
C LYS A 151 -17.87 13.75 17.47
#